data_AF-A0A1Q6YS27-F1
#
_entry.id   AF-A0A1Q6YS27-F1
#
_cell.length_a   1.000
_cell.length_b   1.000
_cell.length_c   1.000
_cell.angle_alpha   90.00
_cell.angle_beta   90.00
_cell.angle_gamma   90.00
#
_symmetry.space_group_name_H-M   'P 1'
#
loop_
_entity.id
_entity.type
_entity.pdbx_description
1 polymer ?
#
loop_
_entity_poly.entity_id
_entity_poly.type
_entity_poly.pdbx_seq_one_letter_code
_entity_poly.pdbx_strand_id
1 'polypeptide(L)'
;MSHHNQNLDFQQIQSQRGILGVIHKATQGVRFRDPAYENNRANALSARLLWGAYHFGTGSDGVQQAEFFLDSASGRSDCLSLTLKPTHKAPA
;
A
#
# COMPACT_ATOMS: atom_id res chain seq x y z
N MET A 1 -2.62 -1.80 5.52
CA MET A 1 -4.05 -1.98 5.19
C MET A 1 -4.20 -2.29 3.69
N SER A 2 -5.30 -2.94 3.28
CA SER A 2 -5.63 -3.23 1.88
C SER A 2 -7.14 -3.14 1.67
N HIS A 3 -7.65 -3.47 0.47
CA HIS A 3 -9.10 -3.60 0.19
C HIS A 3 -9.88 -4.53 1.16
N HIS A 4 -9.22 -5.35 1.98
CA HIS A 4 -9.88 -6.14 3.03
C HIS A 4 -10.32 -5.30 4.23
N ASN A 5 -9.79 -4.09 4.39
CA ASN A 5 -10.18 -3.16 5.44
C ASN A 5 -11.26 -2.21 4.90
N GLN A 6 -12.53 -2.60 5.07
CA GLN A 6 -13.67 -1.75 4.72
C GLN A 6 -14.00 -0.75 5.84
N ASN A 7 -14.68 0.35 5.48
CA ASN A 7 -15.22 1.35 6.41
C ASN A 7 -14.17 2.03 7.32
N LEU A 8 -13.01 2.40 6.76
CA LEU A 8 -11.98 3.11 7.49
C LEU A 8 -12.35 4.58 7.72
N ASP A 9 -12.41 4.99 8.98
CA ASP A 9 -12.51 6.40 9.39
C ASP A 9 -11.11 6.96 9.68
N PHE A 10 -10.56 7.68 8.70
CA PHE A 10 -9.23 8.27 8.81
C PHE A 10 -9.14 9.43 9.81
N GLN A 11 -10.27 10.09 10.11
CA GLN A 11 -10.32 11.13 11.15
C GLN A 11 -10.23 10.49 12.53
N GLN A 12 -10.97 9.40 12.75
CA GLN A 12 -10.86 8.64 13.98
C GLN A 12 -9.44 8.08 14.17
N ILE A 13 -8.83 7.54 13.11
CA ILE A 13 -7.45 7.03 13.13
C ILE A 13 -6.47 8.14 13.51
N GLN A 14 -6.60 9.34 12.93
CA GLN A 14 -5.74 10.47 13.30
C GLN A 14 -5.90 10.90 14.75
N SER A 15 -7.11 10.84 15.30
CA SER A 15 -7.37 11.21 16.70
C SER A 15 -6.75 10.23 17.71
N GLN A 16 -6.37 9.03 17.28
CA GLN A 16 -5.68 8.07 18.14
C GLN A 16 -4.25 8.54 18.39
N ARG A 17 -3.87 8.64 19.67
CA ARG A 17 -2.52 9.07 20.05
C ARG A 17 -1.47 8.12 19.46
N GLY A 18 -0.52 8.69 18.73
CA GLY A 18 0.67 7.98 18.23
C GLY A 18 0.56 7.47 16.79
N ILE A 19 -0.58 7.62 16.11
CA ILE A 19 -0.69 7.28 14.69
C ILE A 19 -0.28 8.48 13.84
N LEU A 20 0.82 8.33 13.12
CA LEU A 20 1.38 9.39 12.25
C LEU A 20 1.06 9.16 10.77
N GLY A 21 0.71 7.94 10.37
CA GLY A 21 0.52 7.60 8.97
C GLY A 21 -0.02 6.20 8.72
N VAL A 22 -0.32 5.93 7.45
CA VAL A 22 -0.90 4.68 6.97
C VAL A 22 -0.03 4.10 5.87
N ILE A 23 0.29 2.81 5.98
CA ILE A 23 0.92 2.03 4.91
C ILE A 23 -0.16 1.14 4.26
N HIS A 24 -0.42 1.35 2.97
CA HIS A 24 -1.50 0.69 2.23
C HIS A 24 -1.00 -0.09 1.01
N LYS A 25 -1.64 -1.21 0.70
CA LYS A 25 -1.33 -2.01 -0.48
C LYS A 25 -1.65 -1.21 -1.74
N ALA A 26 -0.70 -1.07 -2.64
CA ALA A 26 -0.94 -0.47 -3.95
C ALA A 26 -1.14 -1.55 -5.00
N THR A 27 -0.27 -2.56 -5.03
CA THR A 27 -0.27 -3.59 -6.07
C THR A 27 0.10 -4.98 -5.59
N GLN A 28 -0.21 -5.98 -6.42
CA GLN A 28 0.23 -7.36 -6.29
C GLN A 28 0.64 -7.93 -7.65
N GLY A 29 1.85 -8.51 -7.72
CA GLY A 29 2.39 -9.04 -8.97
C GLY A 29 2.40 -7.99 -10.08
N VAL A 30 2.18 -8.41 -11.33
CA VAL A 30 2.27 -7.53 -12.50
C VAL A 30 0.92 -7.01 -13.01
N ARG A 31 -0.20 -7.32 -12.34
CA ARG A 31 -1.56 -7.08 -12.88
C ARG A 31 -2.57 -6.54 -11.90
N PHE A 32 -2.39 -6.72 -10.59
CA PHE A 32 -3.42 -6.36 -9.62
C PHE A 32 -3.12 -5.01 -8.97
N ARG A 33 -3.97 -4.01 -9.20
CA ARG A 33 -4.01 -2.76 -8.43
C ARG A 33 -5.07 -2.88 -7.35
N ASP A 34 -4.75 -2.46 -6.13
CA ASP A 34 -5.71 -2.48 -5.03
C ASP A 34 -6.79 -1.39 -5.27
N PRO A 35 -8.07 -1.76 -5.42
CA PRO A 35 -9.12 -0.82 -5.81
C PRO A 35 -9.41 0.24 -4.74
N ALA A 36 -9.05 -0.03 -3.48
CA ALA A 36 -9.25 0.92 -2.38
C ALA A 36 -8.11 1.93 -2.24
N TYR A 37 -6.99 1.74 -2.96
CA TYR A 37 -5.75 2.50 -2.75
C TYR A 37 -5.92 4.01 -2.92
N GLU A 38 -6.49 4.47 -4.04
CA GLU A 38 -6.64 5.92 -4.31
C GLU A 38 -7.62 6.59 -3.34
N ASN A 39 -8.77 5.95 -3.06
CA ASN A 39 -9.76 6.50 -2.13
C ASN A 39 -9.22 6.59 -0.71
N ASN A 40 -8.56 5.54 -0.23
CA ASN A 40 -7.97 5.52 1.10
C ASN A 40 -6.81 6.52 1.23
N ARG A 41 -6.02 6.71 0.15
CA ARG A 41 -4.99 7.74 0.10
C ARG A 41 -5.58 9.13 0.26
N ALA A 42 -6.60 9.46 -0.53
CA ALA A 42 -7.26 10.76 -0.47
C ALA A 42 -7.81 11.04 0.94
N ASN A 43 -8.45 10.05 1.56
CA ASN A 43 -9.01 10.17 2.90
C ASN A 43 -7.92 10.34 3.97
N ALA A 44 -6.82 9.57 3.90
CA ALA A 44 -5.70 9.69 4.83
C ALA A 44 -5.01 11.06 4.76
N LEU A 45 -4.75 11.55 3.55
CA LEU A 45 -4.13 12.86 3.34
C LEU A 45 -5.04 14.00 3.79
N SER A 46 -6.35 13.89 3.54
CA SER A 46 -7.36 14.83 4.07
C SER A 46 -7.37 14.86 5.61
N ALA A 47 -7.13 13.71 6.24
CA ALA A 47 -6.95 13.58 7.68
C ALA A 47 -5.55 13.98 8.18
N ARG A 48 -4.66 14.51 7.31
CA ARG A 48 -3.29 14.91 7.65
C ARG A 48 -2.40 13.78 8.16
N LEU A 49 -2.68 12.55 7.74
CA LEU A 49 -1.82 11.39 8.00
C LEU A 49 -0.73 11.28 6.93
N LEU A 50 0.45 10.82 7.32
CA LEU A 50 1.48 10.40 6.36
C LEU A 50 0.99 9.17 5.57
N TRP A 51 1.44 9.04 4.33
CA TRP A 51 1.04 7.95 3.45
C TRP A 51 2.23 7.10 3.01
N GLY A 52 2.04 5.80 3.00
CA GLY A 52 2.99 4.82 2.49
C GLY A 52 2.28 3.81 1.61
N ALA A 53 2.99 3.31 0.60
CA ALA A 53 2.51 2.29 -0.30
C ALA A 53 3.35 1.02 -0.15
N TYR A 54 2.72 -0.14 -0.33
CA TYR A 54 3.47 -1.37 -0.44
C TYR A 54 3.05 -2.21 -1.63
N HIS A 55 4.02 -2.98 -2.13
CA HIS A 55 3.85 -3.97 -3.17
C HIS A 55 3.85 -5.39 -2.57
N PHE A 56 2.89 -6.21 -2.99
CA PHE A 56 2.88 -7.63 -2.65
C PHE A 56 3.51 -8.45 -3.77
N GLY A 57 4.73 -8.91 -3.54
CA GLY A 57 5.51 -9.66 -4.53
C GLY A 57 4.94 -11.05 -4.83
N THR A 58 5.03 -11.46 -6.08
CA THR A 58 4.79 -12.83 -6.56
C THR A 58 6.08 -13.44 -7.13
N GLY A 59 6.04 -14.71 -7.54
CA GLY A 59 7.15 -15.37 -8.26
C GLY A 59 7.35 -14.90 -9.71
N SER A 60 6.68 -13.82 -10.12
CA SER A 60 6.83 -13.20 -11.45
C SER A 60 8.13 -12.38 -11.54
N ASP A 61 8.44 -11.87 -12.73
CA ASP A 61 9.61 -11.03 -12.94
C ASP A 61 9.66 -9.82 -11.99
N GLY A 62 10.83 -9.59 -11.38
CA GLY A 62 10.98 -8.55 -10.37
C GLY A 62 10.97 -7.13 -10.95
N VAL A 63 11.49 -6.95 -12.16
CA VAL A 63 11.54 -5.64 -12.82
C VAL A 63 10.13 -5.23 -13.23
N GLN A 64 9.37 -6.11 -13.88
CA GLN A 64 7.97 -5.84 -14.24
C GLN A 64 7.10 -5.57 -13.02
N GLN A 65 7.35 -6.24 -11.89
CA GLN A 65 6.65 -5.95 -10.63
C GLN A 65 6.99 -4.56 -10.08
N ALA A 66 8.27 -4.17 -10.12
CA ALA A 66 8.71 -2.85 -9.71
C ALA A 66 8.12 -1.76 -10.63
N GLU A 67 8.18 -1.93 -11.95
CA GLU A 67 7.57 -1.02 -12.92
C GLU A 67 6.06 -0.88 -12.69
N PHE A 68 5.35 -1.99 -12.49
CA PHE A 68 3.91 -1.97 -12.23
C PHE A 68 3.55 -1.29 -10.90
N PHE A 69 4.36 -1.52 -9.86
CA PHE A 69 4.21 -0.79 -8.60
C PHE A 69 4.50 0.70 -8.78
N LEU A 70 5.58 1.04 -9.47
CA LEU A 70 5.94 2.43 -9.70
C LEU A 70 4.87 3.14 -10.55
N ASP A 71 4.30 2.52 -11.57
CA ASP A 71 3.20 3.11 -12.34
C ASP A 71 1.89 3.23 -11.54
N SER A 72 1.76 2.51 -10.42
CA SER A 72 0.59 2.59 -9.55
C SER A 72 0.79 3.52 -8.36
N ALA A 73 2.02 3.69 -7.90
CA ALA A 73 2.37 4.44 -6.69
C ALA A 73 3.19 5.70 -6.96
N SER A 74 3.91 5.78 -8.08
CA SER A 74 4.89 6.84 -8.38
C SER A 74 4.27 7.99 -9.17
N GLY A 75 4.84 9.15 -8.90
CA GLY A 75 4.35 10.47 -9.31
C GLY A 75 4.14 11.41 -8.12
N ARG A 76 4.36 10.94 -6.88
CA ARG A 76 3.92 11.68 -5.69
C ARG A 76 4.95 11.58 -4.56
N SER A 77 5.49 12.74 -4.16
CA SER A 77 6.63 12.93 -3.25
C SER A 77 6.36 12.55 -1.79
N ASP A 78 5.16 12.07 -1.49
CA ASP A 78 4.62 11.86 -0.15
C ASP A 78 4.61 10.38 0.28
N CYS A 79 5.28 9.49 -0.46
CA CYS A 79 5.11 8.04 -0.30
C CYS A 79 6.39 7.28 0.06
N LEU A 80 6.38 6.65 1.24
CA LEU A 80 7.34 5.59 1.59
C LEU A 80 6.92 4.26 0.93
N SER A 81 7.85 3.62 0.22
CA SER A 81 7.60 2.35 -0.50
C SER A 81 8.25 1.16 0.20
N LEU A 82 7.46 0.10 0.48
CA LEU A 82 7.96 -1.16 1.05
C LEU A 82 7.55 -2.36 0.18
N THR A 83 8.48 -3.26 -0.12
CA THR A 83 8.18 -4.51 -0.84
C THR A 83 8.16 -5.68 0.13
N LEU A 84 7.02 -6.38 0.20
CA LEU A 84 6.86 -7.60 0.99
C LEU A 84 6.81 -8.82 0.07
N LYS A 85 7.60 -9.86 0.40
CA LYS A 85 7.57 -11.15 -0.30
C LYS A 85 6.98 -12.21 0.63
N PRO A 86 6.23 -13.20 0.10
CA PRO A 86 5.82 -14.35 0.90
C PRO A 86 7.06 -15.14 1.34
N THR A 87 7.13 -15.51 2.62
CA THR A 87 8.07 -16.53 3.12
C THR A 87 7.41 -17.89 3.01
N HIS A 88 7.66 -18.62 1.93
CA HIS A 88 7.44 -20.07 1.94
C HIS A 88 8.72 -20.72 2.44
N LYS A 89 8.70 -21.31 3.64
CA LYS A 89 9.57 -22.47 3.89
C LYS A 89 9.01 -23.58 3.00
N ALA A 90 9.80 -24.06 2.05
CA ALA A 90 9.52 -25.35 1.45
C ALA A 90 9.66 -26.41 2.56
N PRO A 91 8.70 -27.35 2.74
CA PRO A 91 8.98 -28.54 3.53
C PRO A 91 10.09 -29.35 2.83
N ALA A 92 10.97 -29.92 3.65
CA ALA A 92 12.13 -30.72 3.25
C ALA A 92 11.74 -32.02 2.55
#